data_AF-A0A814MRK0-F1
#
_entry.id   AF-A0A814MRK0-F1
#
_cell.length_a   1.000
_cell.length_b   1.000
_cell.length_c   1.000
_cell.angle_alpha   90.00
_cell.angle_beta   90.00
_cell.angle_gamma   90.00
#
_symmetry.space_group_name_H-M   'P 1'
#
loop_
_entity.id
_entity.type
_entity.pdbx_description
1 polymer ?
#
loop_
_entity_poly.entity_id
_entity_poly.type
_entity_poly.pdbx_seq_one_letter_code
_entity_poly.pdbx_strand_id
1 'polypeptide(L)'
;MSENDDKMYGTQEQYRLGLDHVERIIRFKSDLLNQLDEKRVKPPGWSESILEVAVRWLMRQCGRVETECRHKSMELSYKLAPCIKGVKDIRDYFNIKLKNESEMYFLAQLTGDKFQFNLLITWLKLLNDPLDCYTWVFAEKLISPQSLFSSQKTCVWTSLETFINKIALNSLNEFVSKFYSESLVFTPNEID
;
A
#
# COMPACT_ATOMS: atom_id res chain seq x y z
N MET A 1 -1.58 5.46 18.23
CA MET A 1 -1.33 5.78 19.66
C MET A 1 -2.23 4.97 20.57
N SER A 2 -3.55 4.94 20.34
CA SER A 2 -4.50 4.14 21.14
C SER A 2 -4.63 2.68 20.71
N GLU A 3 -3.76 2.17 19.82
CA GLU A 3 -3.84 0.78 19.34
C GLU A 3 -3.66 -0.23 20.48
N ASN A 4 -2.78 0.11 21.43
CA ASN A 4 -2.47 -0.73 22.58
C ASN A 4 -3.34 -0.42 23.81
N ASP A 5 -4.27 0.54 23.70
CA ASP A 5 -5.18 0.84 24.80
C ASP A 5 -6.18 -0.31 24.94
N ASP A 6 -6.49 -0.69 26.18
CA ASP A 6 -7.54 -1.67 26.43
C ASP A 6 -8.88 -1.15 25.88
N LYS A 7 -9.61 -2.01 25.16
CA LYS A 7 -10.91 -1.68 24.56
C LYS A 7 -11.90 -1.14 25.60
N MET A 8 -11.76 -1.56 26.85
CA MET A 8 -12.55 -1.09 28.00
C MET A 8 -12.47 0.43 28.24
N TYR A 9 -11.37 1.09 27.86
CA TYR A 9 -11.20 2.53 28.07
C TYR A 9 -12.01 3.38 27.08
N GLY A 10 -12.51 2.80 25.99
CA GLY A 10 -13.32 3.51 24.99
C GLY A 10 -12.56 4.59 24.21
N THR A 11 -11.24 4.71 24.38
CA THR A 11 -10.39 5.72 23.75
C THR A 11 -10.48 5.66 22.22
N GLN A 12 -10.43 4.44 21.65
CA GLN A 12 -10.56 4.22 20.21
C GLN A 12 -11.91 4.71 19.68
N GLU A 13 -13.00 4.44 20.39
CA GLU A 13 -14.34 4.89 20.00
C GLU A 13 -14.48 6.41 20.06
N GLN A 14 -13.92 7.06 21.08
CA GLN A 14 -13.90 8.53 21.16
C GLN A 14 -13.12 9.15 20.00
N TYR A 15 -11.97 8.58 19.61
CA TYR A 15 -11.24 9.04 18.43
C TYR A 15 -12.04 8.83 17.15
N ARG A 16 -12.71 7.68 17.00
CA ARG A 16 -13.56 7.38 15.84
C ARG A 16 -14.69 8.39 15.69
N LEU A 17 -15.41 8.68 16.78
CA LEU A 17 -16.49 9.67 16.81
C LEU A 17 -16.00 11.10 16.55
N GLY A 18 -14.84 11.46 17.12
CA GLY A 18 -14.20 12.75 16.86
C GLY A 18 -13.87 12.92 15.37
N LEU A 19 -13.28 11.89 14.75
CA LEU A 19 -12.98 11.89 13.31
C LEU A 19 -14.24 11.90 12.44
N ASP A 20 -15.31 11.20 12.83
CA ASP A 20 -16.62 11.28 12.15
C ASP A 20 -17.19 12.70 12.19
N HIS A 21 -17.00 13.42 13.29
CA HIS A 21 -17.44 14.81 13.39
C HIS A 21 -16.61 15.72 12.49
N VAL A 22 -15.29 15.56 12.50
CA VAL A 22 -14.38 16.32 11.63
C VAL A 22 -14.69 16.05 10.15
N GLU A 23 -14.95 14.80 9.77
CA GLU A 23 -15.37 14.41 8.42
C GLU A 23 -16.60 15.21 7.97
N ARG A 24 -17.65 15.26 8.80
CA ARG A 24 -18.87 16.02 8.48
C ARG A 24 -18.59 17.50 8.26
N ILE A 25 -17.75 18.12 9.09
CA ILE A 25 -17.35 19.52 8.93
C ILE A 25 -16.60 19.72 7.62
N ILE A 26 -15.63 18.86 7.31
CA ILE A 26 -14.84 18.96 6.08
C ILE A 26 -15.75 18.88 4.85
N ARG A 27 -16.69 17.94 4.82
CA ARG A 27 -17.64 17.81 3.70
C ARG A 27 -18.50 19.07 3.55
N PHE A 28 -19.03 19.59 4.66
CA PHE A 28 -19.84 20.81 4.67
C PHE A 28 -19.05 22.07 4.25
N LYS A 29 -17.76 22.14 4.57
CA LYS A 29 -16.87 23.27 4.25
C LYS A 29 -15.95 23.01 3.06
N SER A 30 -16.23 21.99 2.25
CA SER A 30 -15.35 21.52 1.18
C SER A 30 -14.99 22.62 0.18
N ASP A 31 -15.94 23.46 -0.23
CA ASP A 31 -15.68 24.58 -1.14
C ASP A 31 -14.60 25.54 -0.61
N LEU A 32 -14.64 25.85 0.70
CA LEU A 32 -13.64 26.68 1.36
C LEU A 32 -12.30 25.94 1.52
N LEU A 33 -12.34 24.64 1.80
CA LEU A 33 -11.16 23.82 2.03
C LEU A 33 -10.41 23.49 0.73
N ASN A 34 -11.06 23.56 -0.43
CA ASN A 34 -10.43 23.45 -1.74
C ASN A 34 -9.65 24.71 -2.15
N GLN A 35 -9.82 25.83 -1.43
CA GLN A 35 -9.12 27.08 -1.70
C GLN A 35 -7.87 27.21 -0.82
N LEU A 36 -6.81 27.77 -1.40
CA LEU A 36 -5.60 28.14 -0.69
C LEU A 36 -5.89 29.31 0.26
N ASP A 37 -5.49 29.18 1.51
CA ASP A 37 -5.60 30.24 2.52
C ASP A 37 -4.34 30.23 3.40
N GLU A 38 -3.50 31.26 3.24
CA GLU A 38 -2.24 31.40 3.98
C GLU A 38 -2.44 31.59 5.49
N LYS A 39 -3.64 31.99 5.92
CA LYS A 39 -3.96 32.16 7.35
C LYS A 39 -4.30 30.84 8.02
N ARG A 40 -4.60 29.79 7.25
CA ARG A 40 -4.98 28.48 7.79
C ARG A 40 -3.73 27.75 8.31
N VAL A 41 -3.78 27.35 9.57
CA VAL A 41 -2.70 26.59 10.21
C VAL A 41 -2.45 25.29 9.45
N LYS A 42 -1.21 25.09 9.04
CA LYS A 42 -0.78 23.92 8.28
C LYS A 42 -0.38 22.79 9.23
N PRO A 43 -0.98 21.58 9.11
CA PRO A 43 -0.54 20.43 9.86
C PRO A 43 0.93 20.05 9.55
N PRO A 44 1.63 19.40 10.49
CA PRO A 44 3.00 18.93 10.26
C PRO A 44 3.10 18.03 9.01
N GLY A 45 4.11 18.29 8.18
CA GLY A 45 4.37 17.50 6.97
C GLY A 45 3.45 17.79 5.77
N TRP A 46 2.52 18.75 5.89
CA TRP A 46 1.70 19.17 4.74
C TRP A 46 2.44 20.23 3.92
N SER A 47 2.26 20.20 2.60
CA SER A 47 2.75 21.25 1.70
C SER A 47 1.89 22.51 1.85
N GLU A 48 0.57 22.32 1.79
CA GLU A 48 -0.46 23.35 1.82
C GLU A 48 -1.63 22.89 2.70
N SER A 49 -2.44 23.82 3.16
CA SER A 49 -3.56 23.57 4.07
C SER A 49 -4.88 23.30 3.31
N ILE A 50 -4.85 22.61 2.17
CA ILE A 50 -6.02 22.36 1.31
C ILE A 50 -6.55 20.91 1.40
N LEU A 51 -7.81 20.69 1.01
CA LEU A 51 -8.48 19.40 1.08
C LEU A 51 -7.74 18.30 0.29
N GLU A 52 -7.19 18.62 -0.88
CA GLU A 52 -6.45 17.65 -1.67
C GLU A 52 -5.21 17.11 -0.94
N VAL A 53 -4.50 17.99 -0.22
CA VAL A 53 -3.33 17.60 0.60
C VAL A 53 -3.76 16.76 1.80
N ALA A 54 -4.93 17.05 2.38
CA ALA A 54 -5.51 16.24 3.45
C ALA A 54 -5.79 14.80 2.99
N VAL A 55 -6.48 14.64 1.85
CA VAL A 55 -6.77 13.31 1.29
C VAL A 55 -5.48 12.60 0.91
N ARG A 56 -4.51 13.29 0.30
CA ARG A 56 -3.20 12.71 -0.01
C ARG A 56 -2.47 12.25 1.25
N TRP A 57 -2.58 12.98 2.35
CA TRP A 57 -1.98 12.59 3.63
C TRP A 57 -2.67 11.36 4.24
N LEU A 58 -4.01 11.27 4.15
CA LEU A 58 -4.77 10.09 4.59
C LEU A 58 -4.39 8.84 3.78
N MET A 59 -4.14 8.99 2.48
CA MET A 59 -3.67 7.89 1.64
C MET A 59 -2.35 7.30 2.15
N ARG A 60 -1.42 8.15 2.61
CA ARG A 60 -0.16 7.68 3.23
C ARG A 60 -0.37 6.94 4.54
N GLN A 61 -1.49 7.18 5.24
CA GLN A 61 -1.79 6.48 6.49
C GLN A 61 -2.47 5.11 6.24
N CYS A 62 -2.90 4.82 5.01
CA CYS A 62 -3.52 3.54 4.66
C CYS A 62 -2.54 2.36 4.71
N GLY A 63 -1.22 2.61 4.71
CA GLY A 63 -0.18 1.59 4.91
C GLY A 63 0.31 1.45 6.36
N ARG A 64 -0.33 2.11 7.34
CA ARG A 64 0.08 2.03 8.76
C ARG A 64 -0.12 0.63 9.32
N VAL A 65 0.63 0.26 10.35
CA VAL A 65 0.50 -1.04 11.02
C VAL A 65 -0.71 -1.04 11.96
N GLU A 66 -0.99 0.09 12.58
CA GLU A 66 -2.15 0.28 13.47
C GLU A 66 -3.46 0.13 12.70
N THR A 67 -4.24 -0.91 13.01
CA THR A 67 -5.40 -1.34 12.23
C THR A 67 -6.51 -0.31 12.24
N GLU A 68 -6.84 0.24 13.40
CA GLU A 68 -7.89 1.25 13.53
C GLU A 68 -7.54 2.53 12.77
N CYS A 69 -6.27 2.96 12.86
CA CYS A 69 -5.78 4.13 12.12
C CYS A 69 -5.84 3.89 10.60
N ARG A 70 -5.39 2.71 10.15
CA ARG A 70 -5.41 2.31 8.74
C ARG A 70 -6.83 2.30 8.20
N HIS A 71 -7.76 1.60 8.85
CA HIS A 71 -9.15 1.48 8.43
C HIS A 71 -9.85 2.84 8.39
N LYS A 72 -9.64 3.66 9.43
CA LYS A 72 -10.25 4.99 9.47
C LYS A 72 -9.70 5.91 8.39
N SER A 73 -8.40 5.82 8.09
CA SER A 73 -7.77 6.61 7.03
C SER A 73 -8.32 6.24 5.65
N MET A 74 -8.51 4.95 5.40
CA MET A 74 -9.13 4.47 4.16
C MET A 74 -10.58 4.94 4.02
N GLU A 75 -11.38 4.85 5.09
CA GLU A 75 -12.77 5.31 5.13
C GLU A 75 -12.87 6.82 4.85
N LEU A 76 -12.06 7.62 5.54
CA LEU A 76 -12.02 9.08 5.35
C LEU A 76 -11.57 9.44 3.93
N SER A 77 -10.58 8.74 3.38
CA SER A 77 -10.13 8.97 2.00
C SER A 77 -11.27 8.75 1.00
N TYR A 78 -12.02 7.65 1.16
CA TYR A 78 -13.18 7.34 0.33
C TYR A 78 -14.25 8.43 0.40
N LYS A 79 -14.58 8.89 1.61
CA LYS A 79 -15.64 9.90 1.84
C LYS A 79 -15.25 11.30 1.41
N LEU A 80 -13.96 11.66 1.50
CA LEU A 80 -13.47 13.02 1.26
C LEU A 80 -12.94 13.24 -0.16
N ALA A 81 -12.52 12.20 -0.88
CA ALA A 81 -12.06 12.34 -2.26
C ALA A 81 -13.10 13.00 -3.20
N PRO A 82 -14.40 12.63 -3.18
CA PRO A 82 -15.42 13.30 -4.00
C PRO A 82 -15.64 14.78 -3.65
N CYS A 83 -15.16 15.24 -2.49
CA CYS A 83 -15.26 16.64 -2.08
C CYS A 83 -14.13 17.50 -2.65
N ILE A 84 -13.13 16.92 -3.31
CA ILE A 84 -12.07 17.65 -4.01
C ILE A 84 -12.62 18.21 -5.32
N LYS A 85 -12.30 19.46 -5.63
CA LYS A 85 -12.74 20.09 -6.88
C LYS A 85 -12.21 19.33 -8.10
N GLY A 86 -13.12 18.87 -8.97
CA GLY A 86 -12.79 18.17 -10.20
C GLY A 86 -12.56 16.67 -10.06
N VAL A 87 -12.81 16.10 -8.87
CA VAL A 87 -12.73 14.66 -8.61
C VAL A 87 -14.15 14.13 -8.41
N LYS A 88 -14.54 13.13 -9.20
CA LYS A 88 -15.88 12.53 -9.10
C LYS A 88 -16.01 11.57 -7.91
N ASP A 89 -15.03 10.69 -7.77
CA ASP A 89 -15.00 9.65 -6.75
C ASP A 89 -13.55 9.24 -6.43
N ILE A 90 -13.35 8.34 -5.47
CA ILE A 90 -12.01 7.88 -5.10
C ILE A 90 -11.27 7.21 -6.27
N ARG A 91 -11.97 6.52 -7.18
CA ARG A 91 -11.34 5.87 -8.34
C ARG A 91 -10.82 6.92 -9.31
N ASP A 92 -11.61 7.95 -9.57
CA ASP A 92 -11.22 9.10 -10.37
C ASP A 92 -10.01 9.82 -9.75
N TYR A 93 -9.98 9.99 -8.43
CA TYR A 93 -8.81 10.52 -7.71
C TYR A 93 -7.54 9.71 -8.00
N PHE A 94 -7.60 8.38 -7.86
CA PHE A 94 -6.45 7.50 -8.16
C PHE A 94 -6.03 7.61 -9.63
N ASN A 95 -6.97 7.62 -10.57
CA ASN A 95 -6.66 7.74 -11.99
C ASN A 95 -5.98 9.07 -12.34
N ILE A 96 -6.44 10.18 -11.74
CA ILE A 96 -5.82 11.49 -11.92
C ILE A 96 -4.40 11.48 -11.37
N LYS A 97 -4.17 10.85 -10.20
CA LYS A 97 -2.85 10.86 -9.59
C LYS A 97 -1.87 9.88 -10.23
N LEU A 98 -2.30 8.69 -10.66
CA LEU A 98 -1.46 7.75 -11.41
C LEU A 98 -0.95 8.34 -12.72
N LYS A 99 -1.68 9.27 -13.34
CA LYS A 99 -1.21 10.00 -14.52
C LYS A 99 -0.12 11.03 -14.21
N ASN A 100 -0.08 11.54 -12.98
CA ASN A 100 0.75 12.68 -12.58
C ASN A 100 1.93 12.28 -11.67
N GLU A 101 1.86 11.11 -11.02
CA GLU A 101 2.85 10.58 -10.09
C GLU A 101 3.24 9.16 -10.53
N SER A 102 4.41 8.67 -10.10
CA SER A 102 4.87 7.32 -10.49
C SER A 102 4.09 6.22 -9.78
N GLU A 103 3.95 5.05 -10.42
CA GLU A 103 3.37 3.86 -9.78
C GLU A 103 4.09 3.49 -8.48
N MET A 104 5.41 3.69 -8.43
CA MET A 104 6.24 3.44 -7.26
C MET A 104 5.90 4.37 -6.08
N TYR A 105 5.50 5.62 -6.37
CA TYR A 105 5.02 6.54 -5.34
C TYR A 105 3.74 6.01 -4.68
N PHE A 106 2.80 5.49 -5.48
CA PHE A 106 1.57 4.87 -4.98
C PHE A 106 1.83 3.64 -4.13
N LEU A 107 2.68 2.74 -4.63
CA LEU A 107 3.05 1.54 -3.89
C LEU A 107 3.66 1.90 -2.53
N ALA A 108 4.57 2.87 -2.48
CA ALA A 108 5.18 3.31 -1.23
C ALA A 108 4.16 3.86 -0.21
N GLN A 109 3.06 4.48 -0.65
CA GLN A 109 2.01 4.93 0.26
C GLN A 109 1.16 3.78 0.80
N LEU A 110 0.90 2.76 -0.01
CA LEU A 110 0.04 1.64 0.33
C LEU A 110 0.74 0.57 1.15
N THR A 111 2.03 0.34 0.90
CA THR A 111 2.81 -0.70 1.61
C THR A 111 3.30 -0.23 2.99
N GLY A 112 3.23 1.07 3.27
CA GLY A 112 3.69 1.65 4.52
C GLY A 112 5.21 1.80 4.62
N ASP A 113 5.65 2.46 5.68
CA ASP A 113 7.04 2.79 5.99
C ASP A 113 7.88 1.57 6.43
N LYS A 114 7.23 0.51 6.92
CA LYS A 114 7.92 -0.72 7.36
C LYS A 114 8.14 -1.75 6.26
N PHE A 115 7.35 -1.70 5.18
CA PHE A 115 7.53 -2.62 4.06
C PHE A 115 8.66 -2.14 3.15
N GLN A 116 9.81 -2.78 3.25
CA GLN A 116 10.96 -2.48 2.40
C GLN A 116 10.78 -3.11 1.02
N PHE A 117 9.90 -2.53 0.20
CA PHE A 117 9.65 -2.98 -1.18
C PHE A 117 10.97 -3.12 -1.97
N ASN A 118 11.89 -2.17 -1.78
CA ASN A 118 13.21 -2.21 -2.40
C ASN A 118 14.05 -3.43 -1.98
N LEU A 119 13.92 -3.90 -0.73
CA LEU A 119 14.62 -5.10 -0.26
C LEU A 119 14.04 -6.35 -0.94
N LEU A 120 12.72 -6.44 -1.10
CA LEU A 120 12.08 -7.52 -1.84
C LEU A 120 12.52 -7.54 -3.31
N ILE A 121 12.49 -6.39 -3.98
CA ILE A 121 12.96 -6.27 -5.38
C ILE A 121 14.45 -6.64 -5.49
N THR A 122 15.27 -6.21 -4.54
CA THR A 122 16.70 -6.56 -4.52
C THR A 122 16.88 -8.07 -4.35
N TRP A 123 16.14 -8.69 -3.45
CA TRP A 123 16.16 -10.14 -3.26
C TRP A 123 15.72 -10.90 -4.52
N LEU A 124 14.67 -10.43 -5.21
CA LEU A 124 14.22 -11.02 -6.48
C LEU A 124 15.27 -10.88 -7.60
N LYS A 125 15.95 -9.73 -7.70
CA LYS A 125 17.04 -9.53 -8.67
C LYS A 125 18.22 -10.45 -8.37
N LEU A 126 18.63 -10.54 -7.09
CA LEU A 126 19.71 -11.43 -6.66
C LEU A 126 19.39 -12.91 -6.89
N LEU A 127 18.10 -13.28 -6.91
CA LEU A 127 17.67 -14.61 -7.31
C LEU A 127 17.70 -14.79 -8.84
N ASN A 128 17.32 -13.77 -9.61
CA ASN A 128 17.24 -13.83 -11.07
C ASN A 128 18.62 -13.82 -11.75
N ASP A 129 19.54 -12.95 -11.34
CA ASP A 129 20.83 -12.77 -12.02
C ASP A 129 21.65 -14.08 -12.14
N PRO A 130 21.74 -14.94 -11.11
CA PRO A 130 22.40 -16.24 -11.24
C PRO A 130 21.65 -17.22 -12.16
N LEU A 131 20.32 -17.16 -12.21
CA LEU A 131 19.51 -18.03 -13.09
C LEU A 131 19.73 -17.67 -14.57
N ASP A 132 19.85 -16.39 -14.89
CA ASP A 132 20.22 -15.94 -16.23
C ASP A 132 21.63 -16.45 -16.60
N CYS A 133 22.58 -16.38 -15.65
CA CYS A 133 23.92 -16.93 -15.86
C CYS A 133 23.90 -18.46 -16.07
N TYR A 134 23.12 -19.20 -15.30
CA TYR A 134 22.97 -20.65 -15.49
C TYR A 134 22.34 -20.98 -16.84
N THR A 135 21.32 -20.23 -17.25
CA THR A 135 20.67 -20.39 -18.56
C THR A 135 21.67 -20.22 -19.69
N TRP A 136 22.50 -19.17 -19.63
CA TRP A 136 23.56 -18.94 -20.61
C TRP A 136 24.62 -20.05 -20.62
N VAL A 137 25.19 -20.40 -19.46
CA VAL A 137 26.25 -21.41 -19.34
C VAL A 137 25.80 -22.77 -19.86
N PHE A 138 24.55 -23.15 -19.60
CA PHE A 138 24.01 -24.43 -20.06
C PHE A 138 23.59 -24.41 -21.54
N ALA A 139 23.08 -23.28 -22.04
CA ALA A 139 22.75 -23.13 -23.45
C ALA A 139 24.00 -23.26 -24.33
N GLU A 140 25.11 -22.64 -23.92
CA GLU A 140 26.41 -22.70 -24.61
C GLU A 140 27.20 -23.99 -24.29
N LYS A 141 26.64 -24.90 -23.49
CA LYS A 141 27.26 -26.18 -23.09
C LYS A 141 28.66 -26.03 -22.47
N LEU A 142 28.94 -24.89 -21.83
CA LEU A 142 30.24 -24.60 -21.23
C LEU A 142 30.51 -25.48 -20.00
N ILE A 143 29.44 -25.79 -19.24
CA ILE A 143 29.49 -26.62 -18.03
C ILE A 143 28.28 -27.54 -18.03
N SER A 144 28.46 -28.80 -17.62
CA SER A 144 27.32 -29.72 -17.47
C SER A 144 26.55 -29.39 -16.18
N PRO A 145 25.20 -29.32 -16.20
CA PRO A 145 24.40 -29.04 -15.00
C PRO A 145 24.69 -30.00 -13.84
N GLN A 146 24.94 -31.27 -14.16
CA GLN A 146 25.28 -32.32 -13.19
C GLN A 146 26.61 -32.03 -12.49
N SER A 147 27.62 -31.53 -13.21
CA SER A 147 28.89 -31.17 -12.58
C SER A 147 28.76 -29.97 -11.65
N LEU A 148 27.98 -28.95 -12.04
CA LEU A 148 27.84 -27.70 -11.29
C LEU A 148 27.03 -27.87 -10.00
N PHE A 149 25.92 -28.62 -10.05
CA PHE A 149 25.02 -28.82 -8.91
C PHE A 149 25.28 -30.10 -8.11
N SER A 150 26.32 -30.86 -8.45
CA SER A 150 26.73 -32.07 -7.70
C SER A 150 27.11 -31.78 -6.25
N SER A 151 27.56 -30.55 -5.95
CA SER A 151 27.87 -30.13 -4.57
C SER A 151 26.62 -29.54 -3.89
N GLN A 152 26.24 -30.08 -2.73
CA GLN A 152 25.12 -29.60 -1.91
C GLN A 152 25.31 -28.17 -1.33
N LYS A 153 26.37 -27.45 -1.71
CA LYS A 153 26.70 -26.13 -1.13
C LYS A 153 25.96 -24.96 -1.78
N THR A 154 25.20 -25.20 -2.84
CA THR A 154 24.49 -24.11 -3.54
C THR A 154 23.20 -23.75 -2.80
N CYS A 155 23.03 -22.50 -2.42
CA CYS A 155 21.80 -21.98 -1.82
C CYS A 155 20.66 -21.78 -2.85
N VAL A 156 20.97 -21.90 -4.15
CA VAL A 156 20.05 -21.64 -5.27
C VAL A 156 18.75 -22.43 -5.15
N TRP A 157 18.84 -23.73 -4.89
CA TRP A 157 17.66 -24.59 -4.78
C TRP A 157 16.80 -24.23 -3.57
N THR A 158 17.41 -23.89 -2.43
CA THR A 158 16.69 -23.41 -1.24
C THR A 158 16.01 -22.06 -1.49
N SER A 159 16.66 -21.16 -2.22
CA SER A 159 16.08 -19.86 -2.60
C SER A 159 14.94 -20.01 -3.61
N LEU A 160 15.08 -20.90 -4.60
CA LEU A 160 14.01 -21.25 -5.55
C LEU A 160 12.83 -21.93 -4.86
N GLU A 161 13.08 -22.86 -3.96
CA GLU A 161 12.04 -23.52 -3.17
C GLU A 161 11.28 -22.49 -2.32
N THR A 162 11.99 -21.58 -1.67
CA THR A 162 11.39 -20.47 -0.91
C THR A 162 10.55 -19.56 -1.81
N PHE A 163 11.05 -19.22 -3.00
CA PHE A 163 10.32 -18.41 -3.99
C PHE A 163 9.05 -19.11 -4.47
N ILE A 164 9.16 -20.38 -4.88
CA ILE A 164 8.04 -21.14 -5.43
C ILE A 164 6.95 -21.34 -4.37
N ASN A 165 7.33 -21.83 -3.18
CA ASN A 165 6.39 -22.19 -2.13
C ASN A 165 5.76 -20.97 -1.44
N LYS A 166 6.50 -19.87 -1.30
CA LYS A 166 6.00 -18.70 -0.57
C LYS A 166 5.44 -17.61 -1.47
N ILE A 167 5.93 -17.46 -2.70
CA ILE A 167 5.60 -16.35 -3.59
C ILE A 167 4.87 -16.81 -4.85
N ALA A 168 5.41 -17.77 -5.61
CA ALA A 168 4.86 -18.12 -6.92
C ALA A 168 3.53 -18.88 -6.85
N LEU A 169 3.39 -19.81 -5.90
CA LEU A 169 2.18 -20.64 -5.77
C LEU A 169 1.01 -19.92 -5.08
N ASN A 170 1.29 -18.90 -4.25
CA ASN A 170 0.26 -18.23 -3.45
C ASN A 170 -0.38 -17.01 -4.15
N SER A 171 0.23 -16.44 -5.20
CA SER A 171 0.05 -15.00 -5.47
C SER A 171 -0.91 -14.59 -6.58
N LEU A 172 -1.24 -15.41 -7.59
CA LEU A 172 -2.09 -14.92 -8.69
C LEU A 172 -3.51 -15.49 -8.69
N ASN A 173 -3.65 -16.82 -8.68
CA ASN A 173 -4.95 -17.44 -8.85
C ASN A 173 -5.83 -17.31 -7.61
N GLU A 174 -5.28 -17.47 -6.40
CA GLU A 174 -6.02 -17.24 -5.16
C GLU A 174 -6.35 -15.75 -4.95
N PHE A 175 -5.44 -14.85 -5.33
CA PHE A 175 -5.64 -13.41 -5.21
C PHE A 175 -6.76 -12.92 -6.12
N VAL A 176 -6.76 -13.33 -7.39
CA VAL A 176 -7.83 -12.96 -8.33
C VAL A 176 -9.16 -13.61 -7.93
N SER A 177 -9.18 -14.87 -7.50
CA SER A 177 -10.43 -15.54 -7.10
C SER A 177 -11.03 -14.99 -5.80
N LYS A 178 -10.21 -14.51 -4.85
CA LYS A 178 -10.68 -13.99 -3.54
C LYS A 178 -11.12 -12.52 -3.60
N PHE A 179 -10.55 -11.71 -4.50
CA PHE A 179 -10.78 -10.26 -4.51
C PHE A 179 -11.55 -9.73 -5.74
N TYR A 180 -11.68 -10.51 -6.82
CA TYR A 180 -12.40 -10.12 -8.05
C TYR A 180 -13.70 -10.92 -8.26
N SER A 181 -14.48 -11.16 -7.21
CA SER A 181 -15.92 -11.40 -7.40
C SER A 181 -16.61 -10.03 -7.56
N GLU A 182 -17.45 -9.89 -8.59
CA GLU A 182 -18.07 -8.64 -9.03
C GLU A 182 -19.08 -8.05 -8.02
N SER A 183 -18.62 -7.61 -6.85
CA SER A 183 -19.26 -6.58 -6.02
C SER A 183 -18.55 -6.46 -4.67
N LEU A 184 -17.39 -5.79 -4.63
CA LEU A 184 -16.81 -5.40 -3.33
C LEU A 184 -16.80 -3.88 -3.21
N VAL A 185 -17.91 -3.40 -2.63
CA VAL A 185 -17.96 -2.15 -1.86
C VAL A 185 -16.82 -2.18 -0.85
N PHE A 186 -16.15 -1.04 -0.69
CA PHE A 186 -15.09 -0.80 0.29
C PHE A 186 -15.32 -1.55 1.61
N THR A 187 -14.52 -2.57 1.88
CA THR A 187 -14.48 -3.26 3.17
C THR A 187 -13.03 -3.40 3.63
N PRO A 188 -12.60 -2.60 4.62
CA PRO A 188 -11.39 -2.87 5.36
C PRO A 188 -11.64 -4.09 6.27
N ASN A 189 -11.50 -5.29 5.70
CA ASN A 189 -11.59 -6.54 6.46
C ASN A 189 -10.19 -7.10 6.65
N GLU A 190 -9.70 -7.08 7.88
CA GLU A 190 -8.74 -8.09 8.31
C GLU A 190 -9.56 -9.31 8.72
N ILE A 191 -9.25 -10.46 8.13
CA ILE A 191 -9.76 -11.74 8.63
C ILE A 191 -8.92 -12.03 9.87
N ASP A 192 -9.54 -12.00 11.05
CA ASP A 192 -8.93 -12.46 12.31
C ASP A 192 -8.40 -13.90 12.20
#